data_AF-A0A5B1B9E6-F1
#
_entry.id   AF-A0A5B1B9E6-F1
#
_cell.length_a   1.000
_cell.length_b   1.000
_cell.length_c   1.000
_cell.angle_alpha   90.00
_cell.angle_beta   90.00
_cell.angle_gamma   90.00
#
_symmetry.space_group_name_H-M   'P 1'
#
loop_
_entity.id
_entity.type
_entity.pdbx_description
1 polymer ?
#
loop_
_entity_poly.entity_id
_entity_poly.type
_entity_poly.pdbx_seq_one_letter_code
_entity_poly.pdbx_strand_id
1 'polypeptide(L)'
;MNLYEFFNHKSYYYNFIRRQKLGKNITRNNGNFFSLKGTYYFSEEFYEKLEINDNQDCNPTDLLTVGVVYGLQRTYFDWLHLSFESGMAYGETENGWDIIPILSFTVGYAF
;
A
#
# COMPACT_ATOMS: atom_id res chain seq x y z
N MET A 1 7.30 -20.85 -5.97
CA MET A 1 6.84 -20.26 -4.71
C MET A 1 6.08 -18.99 -5.07
N ASN A 2 4.75 -19.09 -5.10
CA ASN A 2 3.91 -17.91 -5.28
C ASN A 2 3.69 -17.25 -3.91
N LEU A 3 3.91 -15.94 -3.85
CA LEU A 3 3.60 -15.11 -2.69
C LEU A 3 2.31 -14.37 -3.00
N TYR A 4 1.37 -14.44 -2.08
CA TYR A 4 0.11 -13.74 -2.18
C TYR A 4 0.09 -12.58 -1.17
N GLU A 5 -0.50 -11.46 -1.59
CA GLU A 5 -0.46 -10.20 -0.83
C GLU A 5 -1.88 -9.78 -0.43
N PHE A 6 -2.11 -9.56 0.87
CA PHE A 6 -3.31 -8.90 1.36
C PHE A 6 -3.01 -7.46 1.76
N PHE A 7 -3.83 -6.54 1.25
CA PHE A 7 -3.58 -5.11 1.33
C PHE A 7 -4.70 -4.36 2.05
N ASN A 8 -4.37 -3.65 3.14
CA ASN A 8 -5.27 -2.66 3.74
C ASN A 8 -4.69 -1.24 3.59
N HIS A 9 -5.49 -0.34 3.03
CA HIS A 9 -5.08 1.04 2.73
C HIS A 9 -6.19 2.03 3.05
N LYS A 10 -5.86 3.03 3.86
CA LYS A 10 -6.78 4.10 4.23
C LYS A 10 -6.15 5.46 4.00
N SER A 11 -6.46 6.08 2.86
CA SER A 11 -5.93 7.38 2.47
C SER A 11 -6.70 8.54 3.14
N TYR A 12 -5.96 9.51 3.67
CA TYR A 12 -6.46 10.80 4.14
C TYR A 12 -5.91 11.93 3.26
N TYR A 13 -6.79 12.53 2.45
CA TYR A 13 -6.45 13.63 1.55
C TYR A 13 -6.56 14.98 2.25
N TYR A 14 -5.45 15.71 2.36
CA TYR A 14 -5.39 16.94 3.15
C TYR A 14 -5.24 18.22 2.31
N ASN A 15 -4.89 18.09 1.02
CA ASN A 15 -4.43 19.22 0.23
C ASN A 15 -5.53 19.90 -0.61
N PHE A 16 -6.72 19.31 -0.74
CA PHE A 16 -7.78 19.83 -1.62
C PHE A 16 -8.23 21.25 -1.24
N ILE A 17 -8.49 21.51 0.04
CA ILE A 17 -8.92 22.83 0.55
C ILE A 17 -7.86 23.90 0.26
N ARG A 18 -6.59 23.59 0.56
CA ARG A 18 -5.46 24.51 0.29
C ARG A 18 -5.33 24.80 -1.20
N ARG A 19 -5.49 23.80 -2.06
CA ARG A 19 -5.38 23.96 -3.52
C ARG A 19 -6.52 24.79 -4.09
N GLN A 20 -7.74 24.58 -3.60
CA GLN A 20 -8.90 25.40 -3.96
C GLN A 20 -8.67 26.88 -3.60
N LYS A 21 -8.16 27.16 -2.39
CA LYS A 21 -7.80 28.53 -1.97
C LYS A 21 -6.72 29.18 -2.84
N LEU A 22 -5.85 28.38 -3.44
CA LEU A 22 -4.79 28.83 -4.35
C LEU A 22 -5.23 28.90 -5.82
N GLY A 23 -6.52 28.72 -6.12
CA GLY A 23 -7.03 28.71 -7.50
C GLY A 23 -6.50 27.54 -8.34
N LYS A 24 -5.94 26.50 -7.71
CA LYS A 24 -5.38 25.35 -8.43
C LYS A 24 -6.50 24.40 -8.81
N ASN A 25 -6.43 23.88 -10.04
CA ASN A 25 -7.39 22.89 -10.52
C ASN A 25 -7.32 21.59 -9.67
N ILE A 26 -8.48 21.20 -9.13
CA ILE A 26 -8.71 20.00 -8.31
C ILE A 26 -9.61 18.96 -9.00
N THR A 27 -10.17 19.25 -10.19
CA THR A 27 -11.17 18.38 -10.85
C THR A 27 -10.61 17.04 -11.35
N ARG A 28 -9.28 16.90 -11.42
CA ARG A 28 -8.58 15.70 -11.94
C ARG A 28 -7.80 14.93 -10.88
N ASN A 29 -8.39 14.82 -9.69
CA ASN A 29 -7.85 14.05 -8.57
C ASN A 29 -6.38 14.33 -8.24
N ASN A 30 -6.04 15.62 -8.06
CA ASN A 30 -4.70 16.09 -7.70
C ASN A 30 -4.45 16.02 -6.19
N GLY A 31 -4.81 14.89 -5.59
CA GLY A 31 -4.73 14.63 -4.16
C GLY A 31 -3.32 14.35 -3.70
N ASN A 32 -2.94 14.90 -2.54
CA ASN A 32 -1.85 14.37 -1.74
C ASN A 32 -2.49 13.76 -0.51
N PHE A 33 -2.02 12.59 -0.12
CA PHE A 33 -2.59 11.86 0.99
C PHE A 33 -1.53 11.29 1.91
N PHE A 34 -1.91 11.05 3.16
CA PHE A 34 -1.23 10.11 4.04
C PHE A 34 -2.07 8.85 4.11
N SER A 35 -1.46 7.67 4.18
CA SER A 35 -2.17 6.41 4.31
C SER A 35 -1.49 5.50 5.32
N LEU A 36 -2.30 4.76 6.07
CA LEU A 36 -1.83 3.59 6.80
C LEU A 36 -1.87 2.39 5.85
N LYS A 37 -0.74 1.69 5.79
CA LYS A 37 -0.50 0.59 4.85
C LYS A 37 -0.18 -0.66 5.65
N GLY A 38 -1.07 -1.65 5.60
CA GLY A 38 -0.82 -2.99 6.13
C GLY A 38 -0.65 -3.95 4.96
N THR A 39 0.49 -4.63 4.90
CA THR A 39 0.74 -5.66 3.90
C THR A 39 1.09 -6.96 4.60
N TYR A 40 0.36 -8.02 4.27
CA TYR A 40 0.62 -9.37 4.73
C TYR A 40 0.97 -10.24 3.53
N TYR A 41 2.15 -10.83 3.54
CA TYR A 41 2.59 -11.81 2.54
C TYR A 41 2.44 -13.21 3.13
N PHE A 42 1.71 -14.05 2.43
CA PHE A 42 1.52 -15.45 2.79
C PHE A 42 2.06 -16.35 1.67
N SER A 43 2.65 -17.46 2.08
CA SER A 43 3.15 -18.50 1.19
C SER A 43 2.04 -19.48 0.78
N GLU A 44 2.20 -20.21 -0.34
CA GLU A 44 1.25 -21.30 -0.71
C GLU A 44 1.09 -22.34 0.41
N GLU A 45 2.14 -22.59 1.21
CA GLU A 45 2.10 -23.50 2.37
C GLU A 45 1.11 -23.04 3.46
N PHE A 46 0.86 -21.72 3.56
CA PHE A 46 -0.14 -21.19 4.49
C PHE A 46 -1.56 -21.63 4.12
N TYR A 47 -1.88 -21.72 2.82
CA TYR A 47 -3.18 -22.18 2.35
C TYR A 47 -3.39 -23.68 2.61
N GLU A 48 -2.38 -24.52 2.33
CA GLU A 48 -2.46 -25.95 2.61
C GLU A 48 -2.63 -26.25 4.11
N LYS A 49 -1.98 -25.46 4.98
CA LYS A 49 -2.11 -25.55 6.45
C LYS A 49 -3.43 -25.00 7.00
N LEU A 50 -4.20 -24.22 6.23
CA LEU A 50 -5.53 -23.75 6.63
C LEU A 50 -6.62 -24.79 6.34
N GLU A 51 -6.44 -25.61 5.29
CA GLU A 51 -7.34 -26.72 4.95
C GLU A 51 -7.15 -27.93 5.86
N ILE A 52 -5.91 -28.18 6.28
CA ILE A 52 -5.56 -29.20 7.26
C ILE A 52 -5.57 -28.51 8.61
N ASN A 53 -6.60 -28.75 9.43
CA ASN A 53 -6.82 -28.14 10.76
C ASN A 53 -5.72 -28.52 11.78
N ASP A 54 -4.47 -28.19 11.48
CA ASP A 54 -3.28 -28.48 12.22
C ASP A 54 -2.71 -27.16 12.73
N ASN A 55 -2.81 -26.97 14.05
CA ASN A 55 -2.41 -25.75 14.76
C ASN A 55 -0.88 -25.61 14.86
N GLN A 56 -0.14 -26.04 13.84
CA GLN A 56 1.32 -26.00 13.79
C GLN A 56 1.74 -24.66 13.21
N ASP A 57 2.15 -23.77 14.11
CA ASP A 57 2.97 -22.56 13.96
C ASP A 57 3.05 -21.97 12.54
N CYS A 58 2.54 -20.74 12.39
CA CYS A 58 2.76 -19.92 11.19
C CYS A 58 4.24 -19.99 10.79
N ASN A 59 4.49 -20.34 9.53
CA ASN A 59 5.85 -20.52 9.01
C ASN A 59 6.65 -19.21 9.13
N PRO A 60 7.99 -19.29 9.29
CA PRO A 60 8.89 -18.13 9.32
C PRO A 60 8.92 -17.31 8.01
N THR A 61 8.19 -17.73 6.98
CA THR A 61 8.09 -17.06 5.68
C THR A 61 6.94 -16.07 5.57
N ASP A 62 6.06 -15.98 6.57
CA ASP A 62 4.94 -15.03 6.54
C ASP A 62 5.43 -13.64 7.00
N LEU A 63 5.35 -12.65 6.12
CA LEU A 63 5.82 -11.29 6.38
C LEU A 63 4.62 -10.38 6.64
N LEU A 64 4.44 -9.96 7.89
CA LEU A 64 3.50 -8.91 8.26
C LEU A 64 4.22 -7.57 8.36
N THR A 65 3.71 -6.57 7.64
CA THR A 65 4.22 -5.21 7.69
C THR A 65 3.08 -4.22 7.95
N VAL A 66 3.37 -3.23 8.79
CA VAL A 66 2.47 -2.09 9.04
C VAL A 66 3.27 -0.81 8.95
N GLY A 67 2.80 0.13 8.14
CA GLY A 67 3.53 1.34 7.84
C GLY A 67 2.67 2.54 7.54
N VAL A 68 3.34 3.67 7.41
CA VAL A 68 2.77 4.93 6.96
C VAL A 68 3.35 5.26 5.60
N VAL A 69 2.50 5.72 4.69
CA VAL A 69 2.91 6.20 3.38
C VAL A 69 2.38 7.59 3.11
N TYR A 70 3.18 8.35 2.38
CA TYR A 70 2.79 9.59 1.75
C TYR A 70 2.59 9.35 0.26
N GLY A 71 1.45 9.80 -0.26
CA GLY A 71 1.05 9.55 -1.63
C GLY A 71 0.72 10.80 -2.42
N LEU A 72 0.96 10.71 -3.73
CA LEU A 72 0.67 11.71 -4.74
C LEU A 72 -0.14 11.06 -5.85
N GLN A 73 -1.36 11.55 -6.08
CA GLN A 73 -2.23 11.07 -7.15
C GLN A 73 -2.51 12.20 -8.13
N ARG A 74 -2.40 11.95 -9.44
CA ARG A 74 -2.58 12.95 -10.51
C ARG A 74 -3.22 12.29 -11.73
N THR A 75 -4.22 12.93 -12.32
CA THR A 75 -4.71 12.55 -13.65
C THR A 75 -4.35 13.61 -14.69
N TYR A 76 -3.59 13.22 -15.72
CA TYR A 76 -3.21 14.05 -16.87
C TYR A 76 -4.07 13.74 -18.08
N PHE A 77 -4.31 14.75 -18.92
CA PHE A 77 -5.03 14.63 -20.20
C PHE A 77 -6.38 13.90 -20.14
N ASP A 78 -7.03 13.87 -18.97
CA ASP A 78 -8.28 13.14 -18.69
C ASP A 78 -8.20 11.61 -18.77
N TRP A 79 -7.12 11.03 -19.31
CA TRP A 79 -6.98 9.58 -19.47
C TRP A 79 -5.79 8.96 -18.75
N LEU A 80 -4.74 9.73 -18.42
CA LEU A 80 -3.53 9.17 -17.80
C LEU A 80 -3.58 9.35 -16.29
N HIS A 81 -3.82 8.27 -15.57
CA HIS A 81 -3.79 8.25 -14.11
C HIS A 81 -2.41 7.85 -13.58
N LEU A 82 -1.80 8.68 -12.75
CA LEU A 82 -0.52 8.40 -12.09
C LEU A 82 -0.68 8.48 -10.58
N SER A 83 -0.21 7.45 -9.88
CA SER A 83 -0.08 7.46 -8.43
C SER A 83 1.35 7.11 -8.03
N PHE A 84 1.86 7.80 -7.03
CA PHE A 84 3.14 7.49 -6.41
C PHE A 84 2.96 7.46 -4.90
N GLU A 85 3.49 6.44 -4.25
CA GLU A 85 3.51 6.31 -2.79
C GLU A 85 4.95 6.08 -2.33
N SER A 86 5.32 6.75 -1.24
CA SER A 86 6.57 6.50 -0.55
C SER A 86 6.36 6.52 0.95
N GLY A 87 7.02 5.61 1.66
CA GLY A 87 6.95 5.58 3.11
C GLY A 87 7.86 4.52 3.71
N MET A 88 7.52 4.13 4.92
CA MET A 88 8.24 3.11 5.67
C MET A 88 7.23 2.27 6.46
N ALA A 89 7.50 0.98 6.54
CA ALA A 89 6.78 0.04 7.37
C ALA A 89 7.72 -0.57 8.41
N TYR A 90 7.13 -1.02 9.49
CA TYR A 90 7.76 -1.90 10.46
C TYR A 90 7.16 -3.28 10.30
N GLY A 91 7.99 -4.31 10.22
CA GLY A 91 7.52 -5.66 9.98
C GLY A 91 8.49 -6.72 10.48
N GLU A 92 7.97 -7.92 10.64
CA GLU A 92 8.72 -9.09 11.10
C GLU A 92 9.37 -9.80 9.92
N THR A 93 10.70 -9.89 9.94
CA THR A 93 11.51 -10.60 8.94
C THR A 93 12.15 -11.83 9.58
N GLU A 94 12.78 -12.69 8.78
CA GLU A 94 13.52 -13.87 9.28
C GLU A 94 14.59 -13.52 10.33
N ASN A 95 15.12 -12.29 10.31
CA ASN A 95 16.13 -11.80 11.24
C ASN A 95 15.56 -10.97 12.41
N GLY A 96 14.23 -10.96 12.56
CA GLY A 96 13.51 -10.15 13.54
C GLY A 96 12.85 -8.92 12.92
N TRP A 97 12.52 -7.94 13.75
CA TRP A 97 11.80 -6.76 13.30
C TRP A 97 12.71 -5.75 12.61
N ASP A 98 12.27 -5.24 11.46
CA ASP A 98 13.03 -4.26 10.68
C ASP A 98 12.14 -3.16 10.08
N ILE A 99 12.78 -2.06 9.67
CA ILE A 99 12.16 -0.95 8.95
C ILE A 99 12.30 -1.19 7.44
N ILE A 100 11.17 -1.35 6.78
CA ILE A 100 11.08 -1.68 5.36
C ILE A 100 10.65 -0.42 4.59
N PRO A 101 11.46 0.10 3.66
CA PRO A 101 11.04 1.21 2.82
C PRO A 101 9.93 0.76 1.88
N ILE A 102 8.89 1.58 1.73
CA ILE A 102 7.80 1.38 0.78
C ILE A 102 7.96 2.36 -0.36
N LEU A 103 8.00 1.85 -1.57
CA LEU A 103 7.90 2.62 -2.81
C LEU A 103 6.88 1.94 -3.72
N SER A 104 5.91 2.70 -4.21
CA SER A 104 4.91 2.21 -5.16
C SER A 104 4.64 3.24 -6.23
N PHE A 105 4.45 2.77 -7.45
CA PHE A 105 4.06 3.59 -8.58
C PHE A 105 2.98 2.88 -9.38
N THR A 106 1.89 3.59 -9.67
CA THR A 106 0.77 3.09 -10.45
C THR A 106 0.57 3.97 -11.67
N VAL A 107 0.50 3.33 -12.84
CA VAL A 107 0.03 3.94 -14.09
C VAL A 107 -1.30 3.29 -14.43
N GLY A 108 -2.32 4.11 -14.63
CA GLY A 108 -3.67 3.68 -15.00
C GLY A 108 -4.21 4.49 -16.16
N TYR A 109 -5.20 3.92 -16.83
CA TYR A 109 -6.01 4.61 -17.82
C TYR A 109 -7.37 4.94 -17.18
N ALA A 110 -7.74 6.23 -17.17
CA ALA A 110 -9.06 6.69 -16.74
C ALA A 110 -9.95 6.87 -17.99
N PHE A 111 -11.20 6.37 -17.92
CA PHE A 111 -12.21 6.49 -18.97
C PHE A 111 -13.36 7.39 -18.53
#